data_AF-A0A4Q5WB48-F1
#
_entry.id   AF-A0A4Q5WB48-F1
#
_cell.length_a   1.000
_cell.length_b   1.000
_cell.length_c   1.000
_cell.angle_alpha   90.00
_cell.angle_beta   90.00
_cell.angle_gamma   90.00
#
_symmetry.space_group_name_H-M   'P 1'
#
loop_
_entity.id
_entity.type
_entity.pdbx_description
1 polymer ?
#
loop_
_entity_poly.entity_id
_entity_poly.type
_entity_poly.pdbx_seq_one_letter_code
_entity_poly.pdbx_strand_id
1 'polypeptide(L)'
;MRNIRFLALAGLLVALSSWGFLVHRTTAQLAVYQVPAELQPFFYENLDYIVRYSVRPDQRRNSDPSEGPKHFIDVERFGPNAA
;
A
#
# COMPACT_ATOMS: atom_id res chain seq x y z
N MET A 1 -28.67 12.42 -18.66
CA MET A 1 -27.67 13.35 -18.08
C MET A 1 -27.29 13.04 -16.63
N ARG A 2 -28.25 12.79 -15.71
CA ARG A 2 -27.97 12.48 -14.29
C ARG A 2 -27.07 11.25 -14.10
N ASN A 3 -27.30 10.18 -14.85
CA ASN A 3 -26.53 8.92 -14.74
C ASN A 3 -25.09 9.08 -15.25
N ILE A 4 -24.87 9.92 -16.26
CA ILE A 4 -23.52 10.21 -16.80
C ILE A 4 -22.68 10.96 -15.76
N ARG A 5 -23.29 11.88 -15.01
CA ARG A 5 -22.60 12.59 -13.91
C ARG A 5 -22.20 11.64 -12.78
N PHE A 6 -23.06 10.68 -12.44
CA PHE A 6 -22.72 9.66 -11.44
C PHE A 6 -21.60 8.72 -11.89
N LEU A 7 -21.62 8.28 -13.15
CA LEU A 7 -20.55 7.46 -13.72
C LEU A 7 -19.23 8.22 -13.80
N ALA A 8 -19.26 9.50 -14.20
CA ALA A 8 -18.08 10.35 -14.22
C ALA A 8 -17.51 10.57 -12.82
N LEU A 9 -18.35 10.79 -11.81
CA LEU A 9 -17.92 10.95 -10.42
C LEU A 9 -17.32 9.66 -9.86
N ALA A 10 -17.93 8.50 -10.13
CA ALA A 10 -17.40 7.20 -9.72
C ALA A 10 -16.04 6.92 -10.37
N GLY A 11 -15.91 7.18 -11.68
CA GLY A 11 -14.64 7.05 -12.39
C GLY A 11 -13.56 7.96 -11.82
N LEU A 12 -13.90 9.20 -11.47
CA LEU A 12 -12.98 10.15 -10.86
C LEU A 12 -12.52 9.70 -9.46
N LEU A 13 -13.44 9.18 -8.64
CA LEU A 13 -13.11 8.67 -7.30
C LEU A 13 -12.16 7.48 -7.35
N VAL A 14 -12.32 6.59 -8.34
CA VAL A 14 -11.40 5.47 -8.56
C VAL A 14 -10.05 5.98 -9.07
N ALA A 15 -10.04 6.87 -10.05
CA ALA A 15 -8.81 7.41 -10.64
C ALA A 15 -7.97 8.24 -9.65
N LEU A 16 -8.62 8.90 -8.68
CA LEU A 16 -7.95 9.67 -7.63
C LEU A 16 -7.78 8.90 -6.31
N SER A 17 -8.15 7.62 -6.29
CA SER A 17 -7.87 6.77 -5.13
C SER A 17 -6.36 6.49 -5.06
N SER A 18 -5.72 6.97 -4.00
CA SER A 18 -4.29 6.70 -3.75
C SER A 18 -4.09 5.30 -3.14
N TRP A 19 -2.83 4.95 -2.90
CA TRP A 19 -2.37 3.80 -2.13
C TRP A 19 -2.76 3.91 -0.65
N GLY A 20 -4.06 3.98 -0.35
CA GLY A 20 -4.57 3.96 1.01
C GLY A 20 -4.46 2.57 1.63
N PHE A 21 -5.08 2.39 2.80
CA PHE A 21 -5.02 1.13 3.54
C PHE A 21 -5.47 -0.10 2.76
N LEU A 22 -6.38 0.07 1.79
CA LEU A 22 -6.79 -1.01 0.89
C LEU A 22 -5.60 -1.58 0.12
N VAL A 23 -4.81 -0.73 -0.53
CA VAL A 23 -3.74 -1.21 -1.42
C VAL A 23 -2.58 -1.80 -0.62
N HIS A 24 -2.24 -1.24 0.55
CA HIS A 24 -1.27 -1.84 1.47
C HIS A 24 -1.67 -3.26 1.88
N ARG A 25 -2.95 -3.46 2.25
CA ARG A 25 -3.49 -4.76 2.65
C ARG A 25 -3.50 -5.75 1.49
N THR A 26 -4.01 -5.34 0.34
CA THR A 26 -4.09 -6.19 -0.86
C THR A 26 -2.71 -6.59 -1.35
N THR A 27 -1.76 -5.65 -1.39
CA THR A 27 -0.38 -5.94 -1.82
C THR A 27 0.30 -6.90 -0.85
N ALA A 28 0.15 -6.72 0.47
CA ALA A 28 0.70 -7.65 1.46
C ALA A 28 0.11 -9.06 1.32
N GLN A 29 -1.20 -9.18 1.08
CA GLN A 29 -1.86 -10.46 0.82
C GLN A 29 -1.31 -11.15 -0.44
N LEU A 30 -1.23 -10.41 -1.56
CA LEU A 30 -0.72 -10.94 -2.82
C LEU A 30 0.76 -11.34 -2.71
N ALA A 31 1.57 -10.58 -1.97
CA ALA A 31 2.97 -10.90 -1.72
C ALA A 31 3.13 -12.25 -1.00
N VAL A 32 2.25 -12.56 -0.03
CA VAL A 32 2.25 -13.86 0.66
C VAL A 32 1.99 -15.00 -0.33
N TYR A 33 1.14 -14.83 -1.35
CA TYR A 33 0.90 -15.88 -2.35
C TYR A 33 2.11 -16.16 -3.24
N GLN A 34 3.03 -15.20 -3.35
CA GLN A 34 4.21 -15.28 -4.22
C GLN A 34 5.47 -15.75 -3.48
N VAL A 35 5.40 -16.05 -2.17
CA VAL A 35 6.56 -16.57 -1.45
C VAL A 35 6.88 -18.01 -1.89
N PRO A 36 8.16 -18.43 -1.84
CA PRO A 36 8.58 -19.81 -2.12
C PRO A 36 7.78 -20.84 -1.31
N ALA A 37 7.56 -22.02 -1.89
CA ALA A 37 6.72 -23.07 -1.30
C ALA A 37 7.17 -23.49 0.11
N GLU A 38 8.48 -23.45 0.36
CA GLU A 38 9.10 -23.79 1.65
C GLU A 38 8.74 -22.78 2.75
N LEU A 39 8.41 -21.54 2.39
CA LEU A 39 8.05 -20.47 3.32
C LEU A 39 6.53 -20.31 3.47
N GLN A 40 5.74 -20.78 2.51
CA GLN A 40 4.28 -20.61 2.50
C GLN A 40 3.59 -21.02 3.81
N PRO A 41 3.91 -22.17 4.47
CA PRO A 41 3.22 -22.58 5.70
C PRO A 41 3.22 -21.50 6.78
N PHE A 42 4.39 -20.88 7.02
CA PHE A 42 4.54 -19.83 8.02
C PHE A 42 3.73 -18.58 7.67
N PHE A 43 3.83 -18.10 6.42
CA PHE A 43 3.16 -16.87 6.01
C PHE A 43 1.64 -17.04 5.89
N TYR A 44 1.16 -18.22 5.51
CA TYR A 44 -0.27 -18.51 5.39
C TYR A 44 -0.93 -18.61 6.77
N GLU A 45 -0.28 -19.26 7.73
CA GLU A 45 -0.74 -19.33 9.12
C GLU A 45 -0.88 -17.93 9.75
N ASN A 46 -0.05 -16.98 9.32
CA ASN A 46 -0.01 -15.61 9.86
C ASN A 46 -0.64 -14.56 8.92
N LEU A 47 -1.35 -14.98 7.86
CA LEU A 47 -1.80 -14.09 6.79
C LEU A 47 -2.65 -12.93 7.32
N ASP A 48 -3.64 -13.23 8.17
CA ASP A 48 -4.54 -12.22 8.74
C ASP A 48 -3.81 -11.16 9.55
N TYR A 49 -2.78 -11.58 10.32
CA TYR A 49 -1.96 -10.65 11.10
C TYR A 49 -1.16 -9.72 10.18
N ILE A 50 -0.47 -10.30 9.20
CA ILE A 50 0.38 -9.56 8.25
C ILE A 50 -0.45 -8.55 7.47
N VAL A 51 -1.59 -8.98 6.93
CA VAL A 51 -2.50 -8.10 6.16
C VAL A 51 -3.04 -7.00 7.07
N ARG A 52 -3.59 -7.34 8.24
CA ARG A 52 -4.17 -6.35 9.18
C ARG A 52 -3.17 -5.25 9.55
N TYR A 53 -1.92 -5.63 9.80
CA TYR A 53 -0.89 -4.72 10.32
C TYR A 53 0.05 -4.13 9.27
N SER A 54 -0.15 -4.44 7.98
CA SER A 54 0.57 -3.83 6.84
C SER A 54 0.51 -2.29 6.81
N VAL A 55 -0.53 -1.69 7.41
CA VAL A 55 -0.77 -0.23 7.43
C VAL A 55 -0.19 0.47 8.67
N ARG A 56 0.47 -0.26 9.57
CA ARG A 56 1.02 0.30 10.81
C ARG A 56 1.96 1.48 10.58
N PRO A 57 2.86 1.48 9.57
CA PRO A 57 3.73 2.64 9.31
C PRO A 57 2.93 3.92 9.04
N ASP A 58 1.88 3.85 8.20
CA ASP A 58 1.01 5.00 7.92
C ASP A 58 0.23 5.45 9.16
N GLN A 59 -0.24 4.51 9.97
CA GLN A 59 -0.93 4.82 11.23
C GLN A 59 0.01 5.53 12.20
N ARG A 60 1.26 5.08 12.30
CA ARG A 60 2.29 5.63 13.19
C ARG A 60 2.65 7.06 12.84
N ARG A 61 2.52 7.47 11.57
CA ARG A 61 2.71 8.87 11.14
C ARG A 61 1.87 9.86 11.95
N ASN A 62 0.71 9.43 12.46
CA ASN A 62 -0.15 10.29 13.27
C ASN A 62 0.36 10.52 14.71
N SER A 63 1.27 9.68 15.20
CA SER A 63 1.80 9.74 16.57
C SER A 63 3.32 9.95 16.64
N ASP A 64 4.06 9.60 15.60
CA ASP A 64 5.50 9.76 15.48
C ASP A 64 5.84 10.76 14.35
N PRO A 65 6.24 12.00 14.69
CA PRO A 65 6.63 13.00 13.70
C PRO A 65 7.81 12.58 12.81
N SER A 66 8.64 11.65 13.26
CA SER A 66 9.78 11.14 12.49
C SER A 66 9.41 10.10 11.43
N GLU A 67 8.17 9.59 11.46
CA GLU A 67 7.76 8.51 10.56
C GLU A 67 7.58 9.00 9.12
N GLY A 68 7.07 10.22 8.92
CA GLY A 68 6.71 10.75 7.59
C GLY A 68 7.80 10.58 6.52
N PRO A 69 9.05 11.00 6.78
CA PRO A 69 10.16 10.83 5.83
C PRO A 69 10.53 9.38 5.47
N LYS A 70 10.05 8.36 6.20
CA LYS A 70 10.37 6.94 5.93
C LYS A 70 9.54 6.34 4.79
N HIS A 71 8.53 7.07 4.29
CA HIS A 71 7.58 6.59 3.28
C HIS A 71 7.95 6.94 1.83
N PHE A 72 9.01 7.70 1.63
CA PHE A 72 9.47 8.10 0.30
C PHE A 72 10.99 8.16 0.26
N ILE A 73 11.54 8.05 -0.95
CA ILE A 73 12.97 8.22 -1.21
C ILE A 73 13.12 9.27 -2.31
N ASP A 74 13.96 10.27 -2.04
CA ASP A 74 14.41 11.23 -3.06
C ASP A 74 15.56 10.59 -3.83
N VAL A 75 15.24 9.99 -4.98
CA VAL A 75 16.22 9.30 -5.83
C VAL A 75 17.17 10.27 -6.53
N GLU A 76 16.75 11.51 -6.81
CA GLU A 76 17.57 12.51 -7.53
C GLU A 76 18.79 12.91 -6.70
N ARG A 77 18.66 12.87 -5.37
CA ARG A 77 19.76 13.11 -4.43
C ARG A 77 20.96 12.15 -4.61
N PHE A 78 20.76 11.00 -5.24
CA PHE A 78 21.81 9.96 -5.39
C PHE A 78 22.56 10.02 -6.73
N GLY A 79 22.29 11.03 -7.57
CA GLY A 79 23.03 11.31 -8.79
C GLY A 79 22.32 10.86 -10.08
N PRO A 80 22.93 11.12 -11.25
CA PRO A 80 22.24 11.08 -12.55
C PRO A 80 21.78 9.70 -13.03
N ASN A 81 22.12 8.61 -12.33
CA ASN A 81 21.77 7.23 -12.70
C ASN A 81 21.20 6.41 -11.51
N ALA A 82 20.50 7.06 -10.58
CA ALA A 82 20.02 6.42 -9.36
C ALA A 82 18.60 5.79 -9.46
N ALA A 83 17.90 6.01 -10.57
CA ALA A 83 16.56 5.50 -10.85
C ALA A 83 16.57 4.35 -11.86
#